data_AF-A0A8J9SNL5-F1
#
_entry.id   AF-A0A8J9SNL5-F1
#
_cell.length_a   1.000
_cell.length_b   1.000
_cell.length_c   1.000
_cell.angle_alpha   90.00
_cell.angle_beta   90.00
_cell.angle_gamma   90.00
#
_symmetry.space_group_name_H-M   'P 1'
#
loop_
_entity.id
_entity.type
_entity.pdbx_description
1 polymer ?
#
loop_
_entity_poly.entity_id
_entity_poly.type
_entity_poly.pdbx_seq_one_letter_code
_entity_poly.pdbx_strand_id
1 'polypeptide(L)' 'WRKELARHLDSASFASLASFVAKERLVNTVYPPVADTWSALNLTPLDQVRVVIIGQ' A
#
# COMPACT_ATOMS: atom_id res chain seq x y z
N TRP A 1 3.94 10.20 4.28
CA TRP A 1 2.89 9.37 3.65
C TRP A 1 1.64 9.21 4.48
N ARG A 2 1.67 8.62 5.69
CA ARG A 2 0.46 8.35 6.49
C ARG A 2 -0.51 9.53 6.61
N LYS A 3 0.00 10.72 7.00
CA LYS A 3 -0.82 11.94 7.12
C LYS A 3 -1.53 12.30 5.81
N GLU A 4 -0.77 12.38 4.72
CA GLU A 4 -1.29 12.79 3.41
C GLU A 4 -2.23 11.75 2.78
N LEU A 5 -2.05 10.47 3.11
CA LEU A 5 -2.89 9.38 2.60
C LEU A 5 -4.08 9.03 3.52
N ALA A 6 -4.17 9.62 4.72
CA ALA A 6 -5.15 9.24 5.75
C ALA A 6 -6.59 9.23 5.22
N ARG A 7 -7.00 10.29 4.50
CA ARG A 7 -8.33 10.39 3.88
C ARG A 7 -8.68 9.17 3.01
N HIS A 8 -7.71 8.63 2.28
CA HIS A 8 -7.91 7.47 1.41
C HIS A 8 -7.84 6.15 2.18
N LEU A 9 -6.90 6.03 3.11
CA LEU A 9 -6.72 4.84 3.95
C LEU A 9 -7.93 4.62 4.87
N ASP A 10 -8.57 5.69 5.33
CA ASP A 10 -9.75 5.65 6.20
C ASP A 10 -11.07 5.48 5.42
N SER A 11 -11.01 5.38 4.09
CA SER A 11 -12.20 5.20 3.25
C SER A 11 -12.76 3.77 3.33
N ALA A 12 -14.09 3.65 3.22
CA ALA A 12 -14.76 2.34 3.16
C ALA A 12 -14.28 1.48 1.98
N SER A 13 -13.97 2.11 0.83
CA SER A 13 -13.40 1.42 -0.32
C SER A 13 -12.04 0.79 -0.02
N PHE A 14 -11.18 1.49 0.71
CA PHE A 14 -9.87 0.96 1.08
C PHE A 14 -9.98 -0.16 2.12
N ALA A 15 -10.87 -0.03 3.11
CA ALA A 15 -11.15 -1.09 4.07
C ALA A 15 -11.67 -2.37 3.38
N SER A 16 -12.55 -2.23 2.38
CA SER A 16 -13.02 -3.36 1.57
C SER A 16 -11.89 -4.01 0.79
N LEU A 17 -11.01 -3.21 0.14
CA LEU A 17 -9.85 -3.71 -0.59
C LEU A 17 -8.87 -4.45 0.33
N ALA A 18 -8.53 -3.88 1.48
CA ALA A 18 -7.64 -4.49 2.46
C ALA A 18 -8.19 -5.84 2.97
N SER A 19 -9.50 -5.91 3.23
CA SER A 19 -10.17 -7.14 3.63
C SER A 19 -10.14 -8.22 2.55
N PHE A 20 -10.33 -7.83 1.29
CA PHE A 20 -10.22 -8.73 0.14
C PHE A 20 -8.79 -9.28 0.02
N VAL A 21 -7.78 -8.43 -0.01
CA VAL A 21 -6.37 -8.84 -0.13
C VAL A 21 -5.93 -9.71 1.05
N ALA A 22 -6.41 -9.43 2.27
CA ALA A 22 -6.12 -10.26 3.44
C ALA A 22 -6.68 -11.68 3.29
N LYS A 23 -7.89 -11.84 2.74
CA LYS A 23 -8.47 -13.16 2.43
C LYS A 23 -7.68 -13.88 1.34
N GLU A 24 -7.35 -13.18 0.26
CA GLU A 24 -6.56 -13.76 -0.85
C GLU A 24 -5.21 -14.28 -0.36
N ARG A 25 -4.52 -13.55 0.53
CA ARG A 25 -3.24 -13.99 1.10
C ARG A 25 -3.32 -15.25 1.96
N LEU A 26 -4.51 -15.61 2.48
CA LEU A 26 -4.71 -16.84 3.24
C LEU A 26 -4.91 -18.05 2.33
N VAL A 27 -5.53 -17.85 1.16
CA VAL A 27 -5.92 -18.93 0.24
C VAL A 27 -4.89 -19.11 -0.88
N ASN A 28 -4.25 -18.03 -1.29
CA ASN A 28 -3.38 -17.95 -2.46
C ASN A 28 -2.01 -17.38 -2.10
N THR A 29 -0.99 -17.72 -2.88
CA THR A 29 0.33 -17.09 -2.80
C THR A 29 0.29 -15.73 -3.48
N VAL A 30 0.15 -14.66 -2.69
CA VAL A 30 0.10 -13.27 -3.17
C VAL A 30 1.43 -12.57 -2.91
N TYR A 31 2.01 -12.00 -3.97
CA TYR A 31 3.22 -11.19 -3.91
C TYR A 31 2.90 -9.69 -4.00
N PRO A 32 3.74 -8.82 -3.41
CA PRO A 32 4.90 -9.12 -2.55
C PRO A 32 4.46 -9.61 -1.16
N PRO A 33 5.39 -10.02 -0.27
CA PRO A 33 5.09 -10.25 1.14
C PRO A 33 4.41 -9.03 1.79
N VAL A 34 3.63 -9.26 2.86
CA VAL A 34 2.88 -8.18 3.54
C VAL A 34 3.81 -7.08 4.04
N ALA A 35 4.98 -7.44 4.57
CA ALA A 35 5.99 -6.49 5.05
C ALA A 35 6.50 -5.53 3.96
N ASP A 36 6.50 -5.98 2.71
CA ASP A 36 7.08 -5.25 1.58
C ASP A 36 6.04 -4.45 0.77
N THR A 37 4.76 -4.56 1.12
CA THR A 37 3.66 -3.93 0.35
C THR A 37 3.81 -2.41 0.27
N TRP A 38 4.45 -1.79 1.26
CA TRP A 38 4.64 -0.33 1.34
C TRP A 38 6.09 0.11 1.15
N SER A 39 6.97 -0.77 0.66
CA SER A 39 8.41 -0.52 0.61
C SER A 39 8.79 0.75 -0.13
N ALA A 40 8.14 1.07 -1.24
CA ALA A 40 8.39 2.31 -1.98
C ALA A 40 8.16 3.57 -1.12
N LEU A 41 7.09 3.60 -0.31
CA LEU A 41 6.75 4.73 0.55
C LEU A 41 7.63 4.76 1.82
N ASN A 42 8.02 3.59 2.32
CA ASN A 42 8.88 3.47 3.49
C ASN A 42 10.32 3.91 3.18
N LEU A 43 10.84 3.52 2.02
CA LEU A 43 12.20 3.84 1.59
C LEU A 43 12.35 5.26 1.06
N THR A 44 11.26 5.89 0.61
CA THR A 44 11.27 7.27 0.13
C THR A 44 10.17 8.06 0.82
N PRO A 45 10.43 8.65 2.00
CA PRO A 45 9.52 9.59 2.65
C PRO A 45 9.09 10.72 1.70
N LEU A 46 7.89 11.26 1.90
CA LEU A 46 7.26 12.19 0.95
C LEU A 46 8.11 13.43 0.65
N ASP A 47 8.75 13.97 1.68
CA ASP A 47 9.66 15.13 1.62
C ASP A 47 10.97 14.83 0.87
N GLN A 48 11.29 13.56 0.65
CA GLN A 48 12.47 13.11 -0.08
C GLN A 48 12.17 12.69 -1.51
N VAL A 49 10.90 12.71 -1.93
CA VAL A 49 10.50 12.39 -3.31
C VAL A 49 11.03 13.47 -4.25
N ARG A 50 11.78 13.06 -5.26
CA ARG A 50 12.26 13.95 -6.35
C ARG A 50 11.80 13.49 -7.73
N VAL A 51 11.67 12.18 -7.90
CA VAL A 51 11.28 11.53 -9.15
C VAL A 51 10.27 10.44 -8.80
N VAL A 52 9.23 10.30 -9.61
CA VAL A 52 8.26 9.21 -9.51
C VAL A 52 8.36 8.38 -10.78
N ILE A 53 8.66 7.09 -10.62
CA ILE A 53 8.70 6.12 -11.71
C ILE A 53 7.52 5.17 -11.49
N ILE A 54 6.56 5.17 -12.42
CA ILE A 54 5.32 4.40 -12.31
C ILE A 54 5.49 3.10 -13.09
N GLY A 55 5.29 1.96 -12.41
CA GLY A 55 5.22 0.64 -13.04
C GLY A 55 3.85 0.38 -13.69
N GLN A 56 3.62 -0.87 -14.09
CA GLN A 56 2.34 -1.33 -14.66
C GLN A 56 1.14 -1.21 -13.71
#